data_AF-A0AA38AM63-F1
#
_entry.id   AF-A0AA38AM63-F1
#
_cell.length_a   1.000
_cell.length_b   1.000
_cell.length_c   1.000
_cell.angle_alpha   90.00
_cell.angle_beta   90.00
_cell.angle_gamma   90.00
#
_symmetry.space_group_name_H-M   'P 1'
#
loop_
_entity.id
_entity.type
_entity.pdbx_description
1 polymer ?
#
loop_
_entity_poly.entity_id
_entity_poly.type
_entity_poly.pdbx_seq_one_letter_code
_entity_poly.pdbx_strand_id
1 'polypeptide(L)'
;MSEHENIDRHDAALRAELRLFCQLMLGSHDAADCMVQQIERRAQDCHDGQENWPSERLRLFRIAADVCGVRGEGSHRDGHGQRR
;
A
#
# COMPACT_ATOMS: atom_id res chain seq x y z
N MET A 1 12.80 5.13 -28.24
CA MET A 1 12.80 4.63 -26.85
C MET A 1 11.39 4.17 -26.56
N SER A 2 11.21 2.90 -26.22
CA SER A 2 9.90 2.25 -26.14
C SER A 2 9.15 2.68 -24.89
N GLU A 3 7.86 2.97 -25.04
CA GLU A 3 6.96 3.39 -23.95
C GLU A 3 6.97 2.43 -22.75
N HIS A 4 7.23 1.14 -23.00
CA HIS A 4 7.38 0.10 -21.98
C HIS A 4 8.56 0.30 -21.02
N GLU A 5 9.69 0.81 -21.52
CA GLU A 5 10.88 1.06 -20.68
C GLU A 5 10.69 2.27 -19.77
N ASN A 6 9.83 3.21 -20.19
CA ASN A 6 9.44 4.36 -19.37
C ASN A 6 8.52 3.94 -18.23
N ILE A 7 7.59 3.02 -18.50
CA ILE A 7 6.65 2.47 -17.50
C ILE A 7 7.40 1.69 -16.42
N ASP A 8 8.32 0.79 -16.82
CA ASP A 8 9.08 -0.03 -15.87
C ASP A 8 9.97 0.82 -14.94
N ARG A 9 10.60 1.88 -15.50
CA ARG A 9 11.35 2.85 -14.69
C ARG A 9 10.47 3.68 -13.78
N HIS A 10 9.27 4.04 -14.23
CA HIS A 10 8.31 4.81 -13.43
C HIS A 10 7.79 3.97 -12.26
N ASP A 11 7.49 2.68 -12.50
CA ASP A 11 7.09 1.73 -11.47
C ASP A 11 8.20 1.49 -10.44
N ALA A 12 9.44 1.29 -10.89
CA ALA A 12 10.59 1.12 -10.00
C ALA A 12 10.83 2.34 -9.09
N ALA A 13 10.70 3.56 -9.64
CA ALA A 13 10.81 4.79 -8.85
C ALA A 13 9.69 4.90 -7.81
N LEU A 14 8.46 4.57 -8.21
CA LEU A 14 7.29 4.60 -7.32
C LEU A 14 7.41 3.60 -6.17
N ARG A 15 7.91 2.38 -6.43
CA ARG A 15 8.20 1.38 -5.40
C ARG A 15 9.26 1.86 -4.41
N ALA A 16 10.31 2.54 -4.90
CA ALA A 16 11.34 3.12 -4.03
C ALA A 16 10.76 4.21 -3.10
N GLU A 17 9.90 5.10 -3.62
CA GLU A 17 9.22 6.12 -2.83
C GLU A 17 8.29 5.51 -1.76
N LEU A 18 7.54 4.47 -2.11
CA LEU A 18 6.69 3.73 -1.17
C LEU A 18 7.49 3.08 -0.05
N ARG A 19 8.62 2.45 -0.39
CA ARG A 19 9.50 1.81 0.60
C ARG A 19 10.06 2.84 1.57
N LEU A 20 10.49 3.99 1.08
CA LEU A 20 10.97 5.10 1.92
C LEU A 20 9.85 5.61 2.84
N PHE A 21 8.64 5.80 2.31
CA PHE A 21 7.49 6.20 3.12
C PHE A 21 7.20 5.20 4.24
N CYS A 22 7.13 3.91 3.93
CA CYS A 22 6.88 2.86 4.93
C CYS A 22 8.01 2.79 5.96
N GLN A 23 9.26 2.96 5.54
CA GLN A 23 10.41 2.99 6.44
C GLN A 23 10.37 4.18 7.39
N LEU A 24 9.97 5.36 6.91
CA LEU A 24 9.79 6.54 7.75
C LEU A 24 8.63 6.38 8.74
N MET A 25 7.55 5.72 8.34
CA MET A 25 6.38 5.49 9.19
C MET A 25 6.59 4.40 10.25
N LEU A 26 7.26 3.30 9.88
CA LEU A 26 7.42 2.11 10.73
C LEU A 26 8.74 2.10 11.51
N GLY A 27 9.71 2.94 11.11
CA GLY A 27 11.04 2.97 11.72
C GLY A 27 11.88 1.72 11.49
N SER A 28 11.43 0.79 10.63
CA SER A 28 12.09 -0.48 10.36
C SER A 28 12.07 -0.79 8.87
N HIS A 29 13.24 -1.15 8.34
CA HIS A 29 13.41 -1.57 6.94
C HIS A 29 12.65 -2.86 6.65
N ASP A 30 12.72 -3.84 7.57
CA ASP A 30 12.08 -5.15 7.41
C ASP A 30 10.55 -5.04 7.42
N ALA A 31 10.02 -4.22 8.33
CA ALA A 31 8.60 -3.91 8.38
C ALA A 31 8.12 -3.17 7.12
N ALA A 32 8.93 -2.24 6.62
CA ALA A 32 8.63 -1.52 5.38
C ALA A 32 8.56 -2.44 4.17
N ASP A 33 9.45 -3.42 4.06
CA ASP A 33 9.45 -4.39 2.96
C ASP A 33 8.19 -5.27 3.00
N CYS A 34 7.84 -5.79 4.19
CA CYS A 34 6.60 -6.52 4.40
C CYS A 34 5.36 -5.68 4.04
N MET A 35 5.35 -4.39 4.38
CA MET A 35 4.21 -3.51 4.07
C MET A 35 4.12 -3.18 2.59
N VAL A 36 5.24 -2.98 1.89
CA VAL A 36 5.25 -2.77 0.43
C VAL A 36 4.61 -3.97 -0.28
N GLN A 37 4.98 -5.20 0.09
CA GLN A 37 4.37 -6.40 -0.50
C GLN A 37 2.85 -6.49 -0.22
N GLN A 38 2.40 -6.07 0.97
CA GLN A 38 0.97 -6.00 1.28
C GLN A 38 0.24 -4.93 0.46
N ILE A 39 0.86 -3.77 0.25
CA ILE A 39 0.29 -2.68 -0.56
C ILE A 39 0.10 -3.14 -2.01
N GLU A 40 1.08 -3.81 -2.58
CA GLU A 40 1.00 -4.35 -3.96
C GLU A 40 -0.08 -5.41 -4.10
N ARG A 41 -0.17 -6.34 -3.14
CA ARG A 41 -1.22 -7.36 -3.14
C ARG A 41 -2.60 -6.74 -3.07
N ARG A 42 -2.81 -5.72 -2.22
CA ARG A 42 -4.09 -4.99 -2.13
C ARG A 42 -4.37 -4.18 -3.40
N ALA A 43 -3.35 -3.60 -4.03
CA ALA A 43 -3.50 -2.85 -5.26
C ALA A 43 -3.95 -3.74 -6.43
N GLN A 44 -3.44 -4.97 -6.50
CA GLN A 44 -3.89 -6.00 -7.45
C GLN A 44 -5.35 -6.40 -7.18
N ASP A 45 -5.70 -6.70 -5.93
CA ASP A 45 -7.06 -7.10 -5.54
C ASP A 45 -8.10 -6.01 -5.82
N CYS A 46 -7.73 -4.73 -5.61
CA CYS A 46 -8.62 -3.61 -5.91
C CYS A 46 -8.76 -3.34 -7.43
N HIS A 47 -7.87 -3.83 -8.28
CA HIS A 47 -7.88 -3.54 -9.73
C HIS A 47 -9.12 -4.12 -10.44
N ASP A 48 -9.73 -5.18 -9.90
CA ASP A 48 -10.91 -5.84 -10.49
C ASP A 48 -12.23 -5.06 -10.39
N GLY A 49 -12.29 -3.95 -9.64
CA GLY A 49 -13.59 -3.39 -9.22
C GLY A 49 -13.95 -1.95 -9.63
N GLN A 50 -13.02 -1.13 -10.14
CA GLN A 50 -13.32 0.32 -10.19
C GLN A 50 -12.51 1.09 -11.23
N GLU A 51 -13.15 1.39 -12.37
CA GLU A 51 -12.62 2.20 -13.49
C GLU A 51 -12.40 3.70 -13.16
N ASN A 52 -12.54 4.11 -11.90
CA ASN A 52 -12.49 5.53 -11.48
C ASN A 52 -11.51 5.77 -10.31
N TRP A 53 -10.40 5.02 -10.24
CA TRP A 53 -9.34 5.35 -9.29
C TRP A 53 -8.47 6.51 -9.81
N PRO A 54 -8.06 7.45 -8.94
CA PRO A 54 -7.00 8.39 -9.26
C PRO A 54 -5.69 7.66 -9.61
N SER A 55 -4.77 8.36 -10.29
CA SER A 55 -3.47 7.85 -10.76
C SER A 55 -2.85 6.81 -9.81
N GLU A 56 -2.28 5.74 -10.37
CA GLU A 56 -1.72 4.58 -9.64
C GLU A 56 -0.90 4.95 -8.40
N ARG A 57 -0.09 6.01 -8.50
CA ARG A 57 0.63 6.63 -7.38
C ARG A 57 -0.27 6.96 -6.18
N LEU A 58 -1.36 7.71 -6.39
CA LEU A 58 -2.25 8.11 -5.30
C LEU A 58 -2.95 6.89 -4.67
N ARG A 59 -3.25 5.87 -5.47
CA ARG A 59 -3.83 4.61 -4.99
C ARG A 59 -2.88 3.90 -4.03
N LEU A 60 -1.63 3.70 -4.45
CA LEU A 60 -0.63 3.01 -3.63
C LEU A 60 -0.35 3.77 -2.33
N PHE A 61 -0.19 5.09 -2.39
CA PHE A 61 0.01 5.91 -1.18
C PHE A 61 -1.21 5.90 -0.24
N ARG A 62 -2.43 5.81 -0.79
CA ARG A 62 -3.64 5.69 0.04
C ARG A 62 -3.71 4.35 0.76
N ILE A 63 -3.35 3.26 0.09
CA ILE A 63 -3.24 1.93 0.70
C ILE A 63 -2.08 1.92 1.71
N ALA A 64 -0.94 2.53 1.40
CA ALA A 64 0.19 2.64 2.31
C ALA A 64 -0.17 3.36 3.60
N ALA A 65 -0.92 4.46 3.50
CA ALA A 65 -1.42 5.19 4.67
C ALA A 65 -2.41 4.36 5.51
N ASP A 66 -3.24 3.52 4.87
CA ASP A 66 -4.15 2.60 5.57
C ASP A 66 -3.38 1.49 6.30
N VAL A 67 -2.45 0.85 5.59
CA VAL A 67 -1.65 -0.28 6.09
C VAL A 67 -0.64 0.14 7.15
N CYS A 68 -0.04 1.33 7.03
CA CYS A 68 0.87 1.88 8.04
C CYS A 68 0.12 2.50 9.24
N GLY A 69 -1.22 2.40 9.29
CA GLY A 69 -2.02 2.90 10.43
C GLY A 69 -2.16 4.43 10.50
N VAL A 70 -1.88 5.17 9.42
CA VAL A 70 -2.05 6.63 9.35
C VAL A 70 -3.53 7.02 9.31
N ARG A 71 -4.37 6.18 8.73
CA ARG A 71 -5.83 6.26 8.90
C ARG A 71 -6.17 5.31 10.04
N GLY A 72 -6.45 5.90 11.20
CA GLY A 72 -6.64 5.18 12.45
C GLY A 72 -7.58 3.98 12.33
N GLU A 73 -7.27 2.98 13.14
CA GLU A 73 -8.04 1.77 13.39
C GLU A 73 -9.52 2.09 13.65
N GLY A 74 -10.30 2.14 12.58
CA GLY A 74 -11.75 2.09 12.64
C GLY A 74 -12.22 0.64 12.72
N SER A 75 -12.10 0.04 13.90
CA SER A 75 -13.01 -1.01 14.40
C SER A 75 -13.35 -2.18 13.45
N HIS A 76 -12.52 -3.21 13.44
CA HIS A 76 -12.99 -4.60 13.31
C HIS A 76 -12.18 -5.51 14.26
N ARG A 77 -12.12 -5.09 15.53
CA ARG A 77 -12.10 -6.08 16.62
C ARG A 77 -13.55 -6.46 16.89
N ASP A 78 -14.12 -7.31 16.03
CA ASP A 78 -15.27 -8.10 16.45
C ASP A 78 -14.81 -8.94 17.63
N GLY A 79 -15.29 -8.54 18.80
CA GLY A 79 -14.97 -9.13 20.07
C GLY A 79 -15.34 -10.60 20.05
N HIS A 80 -14.32 -11.45 19.91
CA HIS A 80 -14.33 -12.77 20.52
C HIS A 80 -14.39 -12.60 22.05
N GLY A 81 -15.58 -12.32 22.55
CA GLY A 81 -15.92 -12.17 23.96
C GLY A 81 -16.94 -13.21 24.38
N GLN A 82 -16.65 -14.50 24.14
CA GLN A 82 -17.31 -15.58 24.87
C GLN A 82 -16.96 -15.40 26.35
N ARG A 83 -17.94 -15.04 27.21
CA ARG A 83 -17.93 -15.41 28.62
C ARG A 83 -19.27 -15.17 29.32
N ARG A 84 -19.95 -16.31 29.51
CA ARG A 84 -20.87 -16.70 30.59
C ARG A 84 -22.27 -16.08 30.63
#